data_AF-A0A662DFM0-F1
#
_entry.id   AF-A0A662DFM0-F1
#
_cell.length_a   1.000
_cell.length_b   1.000
_cell.length_c   1.000
_cell.angle_alpha   90.00
_cell.angle_beta   90.00
_cell.angle_gamma   90.00
#
_symmetry.space_group_name_H-M   'P 1'
#
loop_
_entity.id
_entity.type
_entity.pdbx_description
1 polymer ?
#
loop_
_entity_poly.entity_id
_entity_poly.type
_entity_poly.pdbx_seq_one_letter_code
_entity_poly.pdbx_strand_id
1 'polypeptide(L)'
;MQGISSYVRPSLLQRTQRVKKLYAKLKEEMHTKKKVWGGDLSILNDETRKLPLIIRKAKAFEKVLTEMPIQINDSELIVGVVRMGSVGTGMPFPEYATEEEKLKAASKKTSTRSVWGHYVPGYPKLLSKGLRGIKEEALQHLEKLRQEGNGNKEKEHFYQAVVICCEAVKKLSHRYATLASELAEGEVS
;
A
#
# COMPACT_ATOMS: atom_id res chain seq x y z
N MET A 1 8.04 -42.88 12.97
CA MET A 1 8.16 -41.42 12.76
C MET A 1 9.48 -41.11 12.05
N GLN A 2 9.51 -41.25 10.72
CA GLN A 2 10.60 -40.72 9.89
C GLN A 2 9.92 -39.76 8.92
N GLY A 3 9.97 -38.46 9.20
CA GLY A 3 9.21 -37.49 8.43
C GLY A 3 9.85 -36.12 8.50
N ILE A 4 10.15 -35.57 7.32
CA ILE A 4 10.53 -34.16 7.04
C ILE A 4 12.00 -33.79 7.30
N SER A 5 12.73 -34.47 8.19
CA SER A 5 14.09 -34.02 8.57
C SER A 5 15.18 -34.16 7.48
N SER A 6 14.99 -34.93 6.41
CA SER A 6 16.05 -35.23 5.42
C SER A 6 16.19 -34.20 4.30
N TYR A 7 15.26 -33.25 4.13
CA TYR A 7 15.26 -32.30 3.00
C TYR A 7 15.71 -30.88 3.37
N VAL A 8 15.80 -30.56 4.66
CA VAL A 8 16.23 -29.23 5.10
C VAL A 8 17.71 -29.28 5.41
N ARG A 9 18.52 -28.63 4.56
CA ARG A 9 19.97 -28.47 4.82
C ARG A 9 20.15 -27.73 6.15
N PRO A 10 20.90 -28.25 7.13
CA PRO A 10 21.11 -27.58 8.42
C PRO A 10 21.66 -26.16 8.30
N SER A 11 22.41 -25.87 7.23
CA SER A 11 22.91 -24.54 6.91
C SER A 11 21.81 -23.51 6.61
N LEU A 12 20.64 -23.93 6.13
CA LEU A 12 19.49 -23.05 5.89
C LEU A 12 18.75 -22.66 7.18
N LEU A 13 19.00 -23.36 8.28
CA LEU A 13 18.45 -23.04 9.60
C LEU A 13 19.26 -21.96 10.32
N GLN A 14 20.48 -21.67 9.84
CA GLN A 14 21.35 -20.66 10.41
C GLN A 14 21.17 -19.31 9.72
N ARG A 15 21.14 -18.23 10.52
CA ARG A 15 21.12 -16.87 9.97
C ARG A 15 22.46 -16.56 9.31
N THR A 16 22.44 -16.18 8.04
CA THR A 16 23.60 -15.64 7.34
C THR A 16 24.05 -14.31 7.97
N GLN A 17 25.27 -13.86 7.65
CA GLN A 17 25.76 -12.61 8.21
C GLN A 17 24.91 -11.40 7.77
N ARG A 18 24.40 -11.41 6.53
CA ARG A 18 23.41 -10.45 6.04
C ARG A 18 22.17 -10.39 6.94
N VAL A 19 21.60 -11.56 7.28
CA VAL A 19 20.40 -11.65 8.13
C VAL A 19 20.68 -11.20 9.56
N LYS A 20 21.86 -11.50 10.11
CA LYS A 20 22.27 -11.00 11.44
C LYS A 20 22.35 -9.47 11.47
N LYS A 21 22.92 -8.85 10.43
CA LYS A 21 23.00 -7.39 10.28
C LYS A 21 21.61 -6.74 10.20
N LEU A 22 20.72 -7.27 9.34
CA LEU A 22 19.33 -6.81 9.25
C LEU A 22 18.58 -6.92 10.59
N TYR A 23 18.79 -8.03 11.31
CA TYR A 23 18.15 -8.24 12.61
C TYR A 23 18.66 -7.29 13.70
N ALA A 24 19.95 -6.97 13.71
CA ALA A 24 20.53 -6.00 14.62
C ALA A 24 19.97 -4.59 14.37
N LYS A 25 19.91 -4.17 13.10
CA LYS A 25 19.30 -2.90 12.69
C LYS A 25 17.83 -2.82 13.09
N LEU A 26 17.04 -3.87 12.85
CA LEU A 26 15.63 -3.91 13.28
C LEU A 26 15.48 -3.68 14.78
N LYS A 27 16.32 -4.31 15.61
CA LYS A 27 16.30 -4.11 17.07
C LYS A 27 16.57 -2.65 17.45
N GLU A 28 17.57 -2.03 16.84
CA GLU A 28 17.89 -0.62 17.07
C GLU A 28 16.72 0.31 16.68
N GLU A 29 16.11 0.06 15.51
CA GLU A 29 14.97 0.84 15.03
C GLU A 29 13.71 0.68 15.90
N MET A 30 13.55 -0.45 16.59
CA MET A 30 12.45 -0.65 17.54
C MET A 30 12.54 0.29 18.75
N HIS A 31 13.75 0.72 19.10
CA HIS A 31 13.99 1.66 20.20
C HIS A 31 14.06 3.12 19.75
N THR A 32 13.97 3.38 18.45
CA THR A 32 14.05 4.73 17.88
C THR A 32 12.67 5.24 17.51
N LYS A 33 12.32 6.46 17.96
CA LYS A 33 11.06 7.11 17.57
C LYS A 33 11.05 7.36 16.07
N LYS A 34 10.13 6.73 15.35
CA LYS A 34 9.98 6.93 13.90
C LYS A 34 9.29 8.26 13.61
N LYS A 35 9.86 9.06 12.70
CA LYS A 35 9.20 10.25 12.16
C LYS A 35 8.06 9.80 11.23
N VAL A 36 6.84 10.23 11.53
CA VAL A 36 5.67 9.99 10.67
C VAL A 36 5.70 11.01 9.54
N TRP A 37 5.44 10.56 8.32
CA TRP A 37 5.27 11.42 7.15
C TRP A 37 3.79 11.59 6.82
N GLY A 38 3.40 12.77 6.34
CA GLY A 38 2.08 13.00 5.75
C GLY A 38 0.93 13.33 6.71
N GLY A 39 1.23 13.64 7.98
CA GLY A 39 0.20 13.89 9.00
C GLY A 39 -0.73 15.08 8.72
N ASP A 40 -0.25 16.10 8.00
CA ASP A 40 -1.00 17.32 7.69
C ASP A 40 -1.43 17.40 6.22
N LEU A 41 -1.25 16.32 5.46
CA LEU A 41 -1.63 16.29 4.05
C LEU A 41 -3.14 16.18 3.90
N SER A 42 -3.68 16.81 2.87
CA SER A 42 -5.07 16.72 2.48
C SER A 42 -5.17 16.60 0.96
N ILE A 43 -6.13 15.81 0.48
CA ILE A 43 -6.55 15.84 -0.92
C ILE A 43 -7.79 16.71 -1.13
N LEU A 44 -8.39 17.28 -0.08
CA LEU A 44 -9.63 18.06 -0.16
C LEU A 44 -9.38 19.46 -0.73
N ASN A 45 -10.03 19.76 -1.84
CA ASN A 45 -10.13 21.08 -2.47
C ASN A 45 -11.50 21.19 -3.17
N ASP A 46 -11.75 22.30 -3.86
CA ASP A 46 -13.05 22.56 -4.51
C ASP A 46 -13.42 21.51 -5.59
N GLU A 47 -12.43 20.87 -6.21
CA GLU A 47 -12.63 19.84 -7.22
C GLU A 47 -12.86 18.47 -6.58
N THR A 48 -12.00 18.07 -5.64
CA THR A 48 -12.05 16.73 -5.05
C THR A 48 -13.25 16.55 -4.14
N ARG A 49 -13.76 17.62 -3.51
CA ARG A 49 -15.00 17.59 -2.71
C ARG A 49 -16.21 17.14 -3.51
N LYS A 50 -16.22 17.38 -4.83
CA LYS A 50 -17.29 16.95 -5.75
C LYS A 50 -17.20 15.45 -6.08
N LEU A 51 -16.06 14.81 -5.81
CA LEU A 51 -15.85 13.39 -6.08
C LEU A 51 -16.46 12.52 -4.97
N PRO A 52 -16.96 11.32 -5.33
CA PRO A 52 -17.47 10.37 -4.36
C PRO A 52 -16.35 9.94 -3.39
N LEU A 53 -16.73 9.66 -2.15
CA LEU A 53 -15.80 9.36 -1.06
C LEU A 53 -14.80 8.25 -1.39
N ILE A 54 -15.22 7.21 -2.12
CA ILE A 54 -14.35 6.10 -2.54
C ILE A 54 -13.24 6.52 -3.50
N ILE A 55 -13.52 7.46 -4.42
CA ILE A 55 -12.53 8.01 -5.34
C ILE A 55 -11.56 8.93 -4.60
N ARG A 56 -12.07 9.77 -3.68
CA ARG A 56 -11.23 10.59 -2.80
C ARG A 56 -10.27 9.74 -1.98
N LYS A 57 -10.74 8.63 -1.41
CA LYS A 57 -9.90 7.66 -0.69
C LYS A 57 -8.83 7.04 -1.61
N ALA A 58 -9.18 6.65 -2.84
CA ALA A 58 -8.21 6.13 -3.81
C ALA A 58 -7.15 7.18 -4.20
N LYS A 59 -7.54 8.46 -4.34
CA LYS A 59 -6.61 9.57 -4.59
C LYS A 59 -5.70 9.87 -3.39
N ALA A 60 -6.21 9.77 -2.16
CA ALA A 60 -5.38 9.88 -0.96
C ALA A 60 -4.35 8.74 -0.89
N PHE A 61 -4.76 7.51 -1.23
CA PHE A 61 -3.85 6.37 -1.37
C PHE A 61 -2.80 6.62 -2.45
N GLU A 62 -3.21 7.10 -3.64
CA GLU A 62 -2.29 7.48 -4.72
C GLU A 62 -1.25 8.49 -4.24
N LYS A 63 -1.68 9.58 -3.60
CA LYS A 63 -0.80 10.63 -3.07
C LYS A 63 0.26 10.06 -2.13
N VAL A 64 -0.11 9.15 -1.24
CA VAL A 64 0.86 8.48 -0.36
C VAL A 64 1.88 7.71 -1.18
N LEU A 65 1.44 6.87 -2.11
CA LEU A 65 2.34 6.01 -2.88
C LEU A 65 3.26 6.79 -3.81
N THR A 66 2.84 7.97 -4.29
CA THR A 66 3.64 8.81 -5.17
C THR A 66 4.58 9.75 -4.43
N GLU A 67 4.25 10.18 -3.21
CA GLU A 67 5.00 11.22 -2.51
C GLU A 67 5.71 10.76 -1.23
N MET A 68 5.32 9.62 -0.61
CA MET A 68 5.96 9.19 0.63
C MET A 68 7.46 8.95 0.39
N PRO A 69 8.35 9.37 1.30
CA PRO A 69 9.77 9.07 1.20
C PRO A 69 10.00 7.57 1.09
N ILE A 70 10.82 7.16 0.14
CA ILE A 70 11.26 5.78 -0.06
C ILE A 70 12.73 5.65 0.33
N GLN A 71 13.13 4.46 0.74
CA GLN A 71 14.49 4.16 1.16
C GLN A 71 14.74 2.67 0.92
N ILE A 72 15.95 2.35 0.44
CA ILE A 72 16.49 1.00 0.39
C ILE A 72 17.57 0.94 1.47
N ASN A 73 17.44 0.03 2.42
CA ASN A 73 18.47 -0.14 3.44
C ASN A 73 19.57 -1.06 2.92
N ASP A 74 20.79 -0.78 3.38
CA ASP A 74 21.92 -1.69 3.23
C ASP A 74 21.53 -3.12 3.63
N SER A 75 21.92 -4.08 2.77
CA SER A 75 21.72 -5.52 2.94
C SER A 75 20.28 -6.03 2.74
N GLU A 76 19.33 -5.19 2.30
CA GLU A 76 17.99 -5.62 1.89
C GLU A 76 17.98 -6.31 0.51
N LEU A 77 17.26 -7.44 0.41
CA LEU A 77 16.94 -8.06 -0.89
C LEU A 77 15.49 -7.80 -1.31
N ILE A 78 14.59 -7.76 -0.33
CA ILE A 78 13.21 -7.32 -0.51
C ILE A 78 13.15 -5.92 0.07
N VAL A 79 12.96 -4.93 -0.79
CA VAL A 79 12.96 -3.51 -0.43
C VAL A 79 11.54 -2.99 -0.25
N GLY A 80 11.40 -1.96 0.57
CA GLY A 80 10.10 -1.34 0.85
C GLY A 80 9.96 -0.92 2.31
N VAL A 81 10.06 0.37 2.58
CA VAL A 81 9.72 0.95 3.88
C VAL A 81 8.35 1.62 3.82
N VAL A 82 7.51 1.32 4.80
CA VAL A 82 6.25 2.04 5.02
C VAL A 82 6.48 3.08 6.11
N ARG A 83 6.35 4.37 5.77
CA ARG A 83 6.51 5.50 6.70
C ARG A 83 5.19 6.01 7.28
N MET A 84 4.12 5.28 7.01
CA MET A 84 2.78 5.50 7.55
C MET A 84 2.73 5.12 9.03
N GLY A 85 1.93 5.84 9.82
CA GLY A 85 1.60 5.43 11.18
C GLY A 85 0.99 4.03 11.20
N SER A 86 1.24 3.27 12.25
CA SER A 86 0.50 2.03 12.53
C SER A 86 -0.97 2.40 12.82
N VAL A 87 -1.88 1.42 12.75
CA VAL A 87 -3.32 1.56 13.00
C VAL A 87 -3.64 2.23 14.36
N GLY A 88 -2.67 2.30 15.29
CA GLY A 88 -2.78 3.01 16.58
C GLY A 88 -2.08 4.37 16.71
N THR A 89 -1.25 4.83 15.75
CA THR A 89 -0.34 6.00 15.97
C THR A 89 -0.58 7.23 15.11
N GLY A 90 -1.52 7.22 14.15
CA GLY A 90 -1.82 8.44 13.39
C GLY A 90 -2.37 8.18 11.99
N MET A 91 -2.82 9.26 11.36
CA MET A 91 -3.55 9.30 10.08
C MET A 91 -2.80 8.54 8.97
N PRO A 92 -3.30 7.37 8.52
CA PRO A 92 -2.58 6.58 7.51
C PRO A 92 -2.62 7.21 6.12
N PHE A 93 -3.58 8.10 5.89
CA PHE A 93 -3.80 8.74 4.60
C PHE A 93 -4.00 10.24 4.77
N PRO A 94 -3.62 11.06 3.78
CA PRO A 94 -4.04 12.44 3.68
C PRO A 94 -5.55 12.59 3.91
N GLU A 95 -5.97 13.70 4.49
CA GLU A 95 -7.38 13.99 4.71
C GLU A 95 -8.17 13.90 3.39
N TYR A 96 -9.24 13.11 3.42
CA TYR A 96 -10.06 12.83 2.25
C TYR A 96 -11.57 12.85 2.54
N ALA A 97 -11.97 12.94 3.81
CA ALA A 97 -13.37 12.96 4.21
C ALA A 97 -13.75 14.35 4.75
N THR A 98 -14.94 14.85 4.39
CA THR A 98 -15.45 16.10 4.94
C THR A 98 -15.86 15.91 6.40
N GLU A 99 -15.98 17.00 7.16
CA GLU A 99 -16.45 16.93 8.55
C GLU A 99 -17.84 16.28 8.67
N GLU A 100 -18.75 16.56 7.73
CA GLU A 100 -20.06 15.92 7.68
C GLU A 100 -19.96 14.39 7.51
N GLU A 101 -19.08 13.92 6.63
CA GLU A 101 -18.85 12.49 6.41
C GLU A 101 -18.20 11.82 7.62
N LYS A 102 -17.30 12.53 8.31
CA LYS A 102 -16.69 12.05 9.57
C LYS A 102 -17.74 11.94 10.68
N LEU A 103 -18.65 12.91 10.81
CA LEU A 103 -19.75 12.85 11.77
C LEU A 103 -20.71 11.69 11.47
N LYS A 104 -21.05 11.48 10.19
CA LYS A 104 -21.84 10.32 9.73
C LYS A 104 -21.13 8.98 9.98
N ALA A 105 -19.81 8.94 9.88
CA ALA A 105 -19.03 7.75 10.21
C ALA A 105 -19.02 7.50 11.73
N ALA A 106 -18.84 8.57 12.53
CA ALA A 106 -18.81 8.50 13.99
C ALA A 106 -20.13 7.99 14.57
N SER A 107 -21.28 8.38 14.01
CA SER A 107 -22.59 7.84 14.42
C SER A 107 -22.71 6.33 14.19
N LYS A 108 -21.96 5.78 13.24
CA LYS A 108 -21.83 4.34 12.97
C LYS A 108 -20.65 3.68 13.70
N LYS A 109 -20.04 4.37 14.67
CA LYS A 109 -18.86 3.91 15.43
C LYS A 109 -17.66 3.55 14.54
N THR A 110 -17.53 4.24 13.40
CA THR A 110 -16.40 4.09 12.47
C THR A 110 -15.77 5.45 12.19
N SER A 111 -14.58 5.47 11.62
CA SER A 111 -13.85 6.70 11.30
C SER A 111 -12.96 6.51 10.07
N THR A 112 -12.33 7.58 9.60
CA THR A 112 -11.27 7.50 8.58
C THR A 112 -10.05 6.70 9.05
N ARG A 113 -9.93 6.45 10.35
CA ARG A 113 -8.88 5.62 10.97
C ARG A 113 -9.30 4.16 11.14
N SER A 114 -10.56 3.85 10.94
CA SER A 114 -11.09 2.49 11.00
C SER A 114 -10.72 1.74 9.72
N VAL A 115 -9.45 1.34 9.62
CA VAL A 115 -8.97 0.45 8.56
C VAL A 115 -9.29 -0.99 8.94
N TRP A 116 -9.98 -1.70 8.05
CA TRP A 116 -10.21 -3.14 8.20
C TRP A 116 -8.89 -3.88 8.03
N GLY A 117 -8.27 -4.27 9.14
CA GLY A 117 -7.32 -5.39 9.20
C GLY A 117 -8.08 -6.69 9.49
N HIS A 118 -7.41 -7.85 9.52
CA HIS A 118 -8.02 -9.17 9.72
C HIS A 118 -8.75 -9.78 8.50
N TYR A 119 -8.18 -9.60 7.31
CA TYR A 119 -8.52 -10.41 6.14
C TYR A 119 -7.24 -10.94 5.49
N VAL A 120 -7.33 -12.05 4.76
CA VAL A 120 -6.23 -12.57 3.95
C VAL A 120 -6.42 -12.06 2.52
N PRO A 121 -5.55 -11.16 2.01
CA PRO A 121 -5.64 -10.70 0.63
C PRO A 121 -5.52 -11.86 -0.36
N GLY A 122 -6.09 -11.69 -1.55
CA GLY A 122 -6.02 -12.66 -2.64
C GLY A 122 -4.65 -12.73 -3.32
N TYR A 123 -3.59 -13.03 -2.56
CA TYR A 123 -2.21 -13.15 -3.07
C TYR A 123 -2.07 -14.13 -4.25
N PRO A 124 -2.76 -15.30 -4.30
CA PRO A 124 -2.69 -16.17 -5.47
C PRO A 124 -3.12 -15.48 -6.78
N LYS A 125 -4.17 -14.64 -6.72
CA LYS A 125 -4.62 -13.86 -7.88
C LYS A 125 -3.61 -12.76 -8.22
N LEU A 126 -3.07 -12.08 -7.22
CA LEU A 126 -2.04 -11.06 -7.42
C LEU A 126 -0.77 -11.64 -8.07
N LEU A 127 -0.31 -12.79 -7.62
CA LEU A 127 0.89 -13.44 -8.15
C LEU A 127 0.67 -14.01 -9.56
N SER A 128 -0.53 -14.51 -9.86
CA SER A 128 -0.83 -15.08 -11.19
C SER A 128 -1.14 -14.03 -12.25
N LYS A 129 -1.90 -12.98 -11.91
CA LYS A 129 -2.37 -11.97 -12.87
C LYS A 129 -1.58 -10.66 -12.82
N GLY A 130 -0.91 -10.39 -11.71
CA GLY A 130 -0.31 -9.09 -11.41
C GLY A 130 -1.35 -7.98 -11.24
N LEU A 131 -0.86 -6.78 -10.89
CA LEU A 131 -1.70 -5.58 -10.82
C LEU A 131 -2.28 -5.19 -12.18
N ARG A 132 -1.56 -5.52 -13.27
CA ARG A 132 -2.05 -5.30 -14.63
C ARG A 132 -3.34 -6.09 -14.90
N GLY A 133 -3.34 -7.39 -14.63
CA GLY A 133 -4.55 -8.20 -14.86
C GLY A 133 -5.71 -7.80 -13.94
N ILE A 134 -5.43 -7.41 -12.69
CA ILE A 134 -6.47 -6.88 -11.78
C ILE A 134 -7.07 -5.58 -12.33
N LYS A 135 -6.24 -4.68 -12.87
CA LYS A 135 -6.70 -3.43 -13.51
C LYS A 135 -7.55 -3.72 -14.75
N GLU A 136 -7.12 -4.65 -15.60
CA GLU A 136 -7.85 -5.05 -16.82
C GLU A 136 -9.24 -5.59 -16.49
N GLU A 137 -9.36 -6.45 -15.47
CA GLU A 137 -10.66 -6.93 -15.00
C GLU A 137 -11.56 -5.79 -14.51
N ALA A 138 -11.01 -4.84 -13.76
CA ALA A 138 -11.77 -3.69 -13.28
C ALA A 138 -12.29 -2.82 -14.45
N LEU A 139 -11.49 -2.63 -15.49
CA LEU A 139 -11.89 -1.90 -16.70
C LEU A 139 -12.98 -2.66 -17.48
N GLN A 140 -12.87 -3.98 -17.61
CA GLN A 140 -13.90 -4.81 -18.25
C GLN A 140 -15.24 -4.72 -17.51
N HIS A 141 -15.22 -4.75 -16.18
CA HIS A 141 -16.44 -4.58 -15.38
C HIS A 141 -17.04 -3.18 -15.52
N LEU A 142 -16.20 -2.14 -15.57
CA LEU A 142 -16.66 -0.77 -15.78
C LEU A 142 -17.32 -0.61 -17.15
N GLU A 143 -16.74 -1.20 -18.19
CA GLU A 143 -17.29 -1.16 -19.54
C GLU A 143 -18.62 -1.90 -19.63
N LYS A 144 -18.72 -3.09 -19.02
CA LYS A 144 -19.97 -3.85 -18.93
C LYS A 144 -21.09 -3.06 -18.23
N LEU A 145 -20.78 -2.40 -17.10
CA LEU A 145 -21.76 -1.58 -16.38
C LEU A 145 -22.28 -0.41 -17.21
N ARG A 146 -21.42 0.20 -18.02
CA ARG A 146 -21.81 1.28 -18.94
C ARG A 146 -22.75 0.79 -20.03
N GLN A 147 -22.50 -0.40 -20.57
CA GLN A 147 -23.32 -1.02 -21.61
C GLN A 147 -24.71 -1.45 -21.10
N GLU A 148 -24.80 -1.90 -19.84
CA GLU A 148 -26.06 -2.38 -19.25
C GLU A 148 -27.08 -1.27 -18.94
N GLY A 149 -26.69 0.01 -19.01
CA GLY A 149 -27.60 1.16 -18.94
C GLY A 149 -28.36 1.38 -17.62
N ASN A 150 -28.26 0.46 -16.65
CA ASN A 150 -28.89 0.52 -15.33
C ASN A 150 -27.98 1.10 -14.21
N GLY A 151 -26.95 1.84 -14.64
CA GLY A 151 -25.83 2.44 -13.92
C GLY A 151 -25.89 2.46 -12.39
N ASN A 152 -25.41 1.38 -11.77
CA ASN A 152 -25.03 1.43 -10.37
C ASN A 152 -23.75 2.28 -10.22
N LYS A 153 -23.93 3.59 -10.03
CA LYS A 153 -22.84 4.56 -9.88
C LYS A 153 -21.86 4.19 -8.76
N GLU A 154 -22.33 3.54 -7.69
CA GLU A 154 -21.45 3.07 -6.62
C GLU A 154 -20.47 2.00 -7.10
N LYS A 155 -20.93 1.03 -7.90
CA LYS A 155 -20.07 0.02 -8.53
C LYS A 155 -19.12 0.64 -9.54
N GLU A 156 -19.56 1.60 -10.33
CA GLU A 156 -18.69 2.31 -11.26
C GLU A 156 -17.55 3.03 -10.53
N HIS A 157 -17.89 3.81 -9.49
CA HIS A 157 -16.90 4.49 -8.66
C HIS A 157 -15.96 3.50 -7.95
N PHE A 158 -16.46 2.32 -7.56
CA PHE A 158 -15.63 1.26 -7.01
C PHE A 158 -14.59 0.76 -8.01
N TYR A 159 -14.98 0.39 -9.23
CA TYR A 159 -14.02 -0.09 -10.24
C TYR A 159 -13.04 1.00 -10.68
N GLN A 160 -13.49 2.26 -10.79
CA GLN A 160 -12.60 3.40 -11.01
C GLN A 160 -11.57 3.55 -9.88
N ALA A 161 -11.98 3.41 -8.63
CA ALA A 161 -11.07 3.45 -7.49
C ALA A 161 -10.05 2.31 -7.53
N VAL A 162 -10.45 1.09 -7.92
CA VAL A 162 -9.53 -0.05 -8.09
C VAL A 162 -8.46 0.26 -9.15
N VAL A 163 -8.84 0.86 -10.27
CA VAL A 163 -7.90 1.26 -11.33
C VAL A 163 -6.88 2.27 -10.80
N ILE A 164 -7.33 3.31 -10.09
CA ILE A 164 -6.44 4.31 -9.47
C ILE A 164 -5.45 3.63 -8.52
N CYS A 165 -5.92 2.73 -7.65
CA CYS A 165 -5.06 2.01 -6.71
C CYS A 165 -4.01 1.13 -7.42
N CYS A 166 -4.39 0.42 -8.49
CA CYS A 166 -3.44 -0.41 -9.24
C CYS A 166 -2.33 0.43 -9.88
N GLU A 167 -2.68 1.57 -10.48
CA GLU A 167 -1.70 2.50 -11.05
C GLU A 167 -0.81 3.15 -9.97
N ALA A 168 -1.38 3.51 -8.82
CA ALA A 168 -0.62 4.05 -7.70
C ALA A 168 0.46 3.06 -7.19
N VAL A 169 0.13 1.78 -7.07
CA VAL A 169 1.10 0.75 -6.65
C VAL A 169 2.20 0.57 -7.71
N LYS A 170 1.84 0.57 -9.00
CA LYS A 170 2.82 0.55 -10.08
C LYS A 170 3.79 1.75 -10.01
N LYS A 171 3.27 2.96 -9.75
CA LYS A 171 4.11 4.16 -9.55
C LYS A 171 5.08 3.97 -8.40
N LEU A 172 4.64 3.43 -7.26
CA LEU A 172 5.55 3.13 -6.14
C LEU A 172 6.65 2.13 -6.55
N SER A 173 6.30 1.05 -7.24
CA SER A 173 7.28 0.07 -7.72
C SER A 173 8.33 0.70 -8.62
N HIS A 174 7.92 1.60 -9.53
CA HIS A 174 8.87 2.33 -10.37
C HIS A 174 9.77 3.27 -9.57
N ARG A 175 9.25 3.94 -8.53
CA ARG A 175 10.07 4.79 -7.66
C ARG A 175 11.19 3.98 -6.97
N TYR A 176 10.87 2.79 -6.47
CA TYR A 176 11.89 1.89 -5.89
C TYR A 176 12.87 1.36 -6.95
N ALA A 177 12.40 1.08 -8.17
CA ALA A 177 13.29 0.65 -9.26
C ALA A 177 14.30 1.75 -9.61
N THR A 178 13.83 3.01 -9.75
CA THR A 178 14.71 4.16 -9.97
C THR A 178 15.72 4.34 -8.85
N LEU A 179 15.28 4.32 -7.59
CA LEU A 179 16.17 4.43 -6.44
C LEU A 179 17.22 3.31 -6.40
N ALA A 180 16.83 2.07 -6.74
CA ALA A 180 17.76 0.95 -6.79
C ALA A 180 18.83 1.15 -7.88
N SER A 181 18.45 1.67 -9.05
CA SER A 181 19.39 2.01 -10.12
C SER A 181 20.35 3.12 -9.71
N GLU A 182 19.86 4.20 -9.10
CA GLU A 182 20.69 5.30 -8.59
C GLU A 182 21.70 4.82 -7.55
N LEU A 183 21.29 3.95 -6.62
CA LEU A 183 22.20 3.38 -5.63
C LEU A 183 23.25 2.46 -6.25
N ALA A 184 22.87 1.70 -7.28
CA ALA A 184 23.78 0.80 -7.98
C ALA A 184 24.89 1.56 -8.74
N GLU A 185 24.63 2.76 -9.24
CA GLU A 185 25.64 3.61 -9.90
C GLU A 185 26.74 4.06 -8.93
N GLY A 186 26.41 4.24 -7.65
CA GLY A 186 27.35 4.61 -6.59
C GLY A 186 28.02 3.43 -5.88
N GLU A 187 27.61 2.20 -6.17
CA GLU A 187 28.10 1.01 -5.48
C GLU A 187 29.45 0.56 -6.05
N VAL A 188 30.46 0.43 -5.20
CA VAL A 188 31.78 -0.08 -5.60
C VAL A 188 31.79 -1.60 -5.44
N SER A 189 32.22 -2.31 -6.50
CA SER A 189 32.29 -3.78 -6.54
C SER A 189 33.36 -4.37 -5.63
#